data_AF-A0AAD8NDY8-F1
#
_entry.id   AF-A0AAD8NDY8-F1
#
_cell.length_a   1.000
_cell.length_b   1.000
_cell.length_c   1.000
_cell.angle_alpha   90.00
_cell.angle_beta   90.00
_cell.angle_gamma   90.00
#
_symmetry.space_group_name_H-M   'P 1'
#
loop_
_entity.id
_entity.type
_entity.pdbx_description
1 polymer ?
#
loop_
_entity_poly.entity_id
_entity_poly.type
_entity_poly.pdbx_seq_one_letter_code
_entity_poly.pdbx_strand_id
1 'polypeptide(L)'
;MLVISATNSLIPWRESGICYLYNGFKHADLSCDGDAYLRSDGIMAITNDKPKLIGHAFYPSALQFMPNQNKGNKSSVVTFSTNFVFSIKPKYPEIGGHGLTFVLLSTKQPQECRLNQYLGLPNDTSMEMYSTRVLAVEFDVVQNLEFMDINDNHVGIDISSLISNISKPAAYFVGNTTISINLKSGSPFHAWIDYNNQEMLLNVTVAPVGILRPQKPLITLPIDLSTVINEYMYIGFSASTGLLSASHNILGWSFCFGGKAQDLDLSDLPSLDKSVKVIHSKGFIVGISLATVTLVILIILGATHIIHHFKNEDDIIEDWEVEYGARRFKYSDLVAATRGFREKHLIGSGGFGRVYKGVIPDTGLEVAIKRIAQDSRQGMREFVAEITSMGRKDLGQTSDGGLNRGSVGVAVGGRPPEVGVECGLWVGYGLMNGSTGRY
;
A
#
# COMPACT_ATOMS: atom_id res chain seq x y z
N MET A 1 -20.43 68.21 -50.81
CA MET A 1 -20.63 67.64 -49.47
C MET A 1 -20.75 66.13 -49.66
N LEU A 2 -19.60 65.44 -49.64
CA LEU A 2 -19.51 64.00 -49.90
C LEU A 2 -19.14 63.35 -48.57
N VAL A 3 -20.05 62.58 -48.00
CA VAL A 3 -19.85 61.89 -46.72
C VAL A 3 -19.04 60.63 -47.00
N ILE A 4 -17.76 60.63 -46.61
CA ILE A 4 -16.93 59.42 -46.58
C ILE A 4 -17.25 58.70 -45.27
N SER A 5 -17.93 57.56 -45.37
CA SER A 5 -18.11 56.63 -44.25
C SER A 5 -16.80 55.87 -44.02
N ALA A 6 -16.19 56.09 -42.86
CA ALA A 6 -15.06 55.29 -42.38
C ALA A 6 -15.61 54.02 -41.73
N THR A 7 -15.51 52.88 -42.41
CA THR A 7 -15.70 51.57 -41.79
C THR A 7 -14.41 51.13 -41.13
N ASN A 8 -14.39 51.15 -39.80
CA ASN A 8 -13.34 50.51 -39.00
C ASN A 8 -13.34 48.99 -39.24
N SER A 9 -12.25 48.52 -39.81
CA SER A 9 -11.53 47.27 -39.51
C SER A 9 -12.25 46.16 -38.72
N LEU A 10 -12.42 45.01 -39.37
CA LEU A 10 -12.03 43.73 -38.78
C LEU A 10 -11.02 43.09 -39.74
N ILE A 11 -9.74 43.25 -39.40
CA ILE A 11 -8.67 42.43 -39.98
C ILE A 11 -8.97 40.99 -39.52
N PRO A 12 -9.03 40.00 -40.41
CA PRO A 12 -9.21 38.62 -39.98
C PRO A 12 -8.04 38.25 -39.09
N TRP A 13 -8.33 37.73 -37.89
CA TRP A 13 -7.34 37.11 -37.03
C TRP A 13 -6.53 36.13 -37.88
N ARG A 14 -5.22 36.37 -38.01
CA ARG A 14 -4.33 35.42 -38.65
C ARG A 14 -4.24 34.22 -37.69
N GLU A 15 -4.94 33.14 -37.99
CA GLU A 15 -4.76 31.84 -37.33
C GLU A 15 -3.32 31.37 -37.58
N SER A 16 -2.39 31.80 -36.73
CA SER A 16 -0.99 31.38 -36.74
C SER A 16 -0.77 30.18 -35.81
N GLY A 17 -1.83 29.41 -35.55
CA GLY A 17 -1.79 28.23 -34.70
C GLY A 17 -1.33 27.00 -35.47
N ILE A 18 -0.67 26.09 -34.79
CA ILE A 18 -0.28 24.81 -35.36
C ILE A 18 -1.37 23.80 -35.01
N CYS A 19 -2.24 23.47 -35.98
CA CYS A 19 -3.32 22.51 -35.78
C CYS A 19 -3.13 21.24 -36.63
N TYR A 20 -3.59 20.10 -36.08
CA TYR A 20 -3.57 18.79 -36.72
C TYR A 20 -4.91 18.11 -36.55
N LEU A 21 -5.32 17.32 -37.55
CA LEU A 21 -6.56 16.56 -37.57
C LEU A 21 -6.30 15.17 -38.15
N TYR A 22 -6.66 14.14 -37.38
CA TYR A 22 -6.57 12.73 -37.76
C TYR A 22 -7.92 12.05 -37.54
N ASN A 23 -8.73 11.94 -38.59
CA ASN A 23 -9.91 11.06 -38.62
C ASN A 23 -9.43 9.63 -38.91
N GLY A 24 -8.88 8.97 -37.89
CA GLY A 24 -8.07 7.77 -38.07
C GLY A 24 -6.63 8.08 -38.48
N PHE A 25 -5.79 7.05 -38.44
CA PHE A 25 -4.33 7.19 -38.45
C PHE A 25 -3.62 6.53 -39.63
N LYS A 26 -4.34 6.05 -40.66
CA LYS A 26 -3.73 5.34 -41.82
C LYS A 26 -2.61 6.12 -42.53
N HIS A 27 -2.70 7.45 -42.48
CA HIS A 27 -1.72 8.36 -43.09
C HIS A 27 -1.14 9.34 -42.07
N ALA A 28 -1.29 9.05 -40.78
CA ALA A 28 -0.73 9.89 -39.73
C ALA A 28 0.75 9.58 -39.54
N ASP A 29 1.56 10.62 -39.43
CA ASP A 29 2.95 10.52 -39.02
C ASP A 29 3.02 10.69 -37.51
N LEU A 30 3.01 9.58 -36.77
CA LEU A 30 3.20 9.56 -35.32
C LEU A 30 4.46 8.79 -34.97
N SER A 31 5.13 9.26 -33.92
CA SER A 31 6.28 8.60 -33.31
C SER A 31 5.79 7.62 -32.25
N CYS A 32 5.84 6.32 -32.54
CA CYS A 32 5.56 5.28 -31.55
C CYS A 32 6.82 4.96 -30.73
N ASP A 33 6.63 4.76 -29.43
CA ASP A 33 7.63 4.23 -28.50
C ASP A 33 7.01 3.09 -27.68
N GLY A 34 7.83 2.11 -27.29
CA GLY A 34 7.36 0.86 -26.68
C GLY A 34 6.49 0.01 -27.62
N ASP A 35 5.36 -0.48 -27.08
CA ASP A 35 4.44 -1.44 -27.70
C ASP A 35 3.29 -0.77 -28.49
N ALA A 36 3.32 0.55 -28.66
CA ALA A 36 2.31 1.26 -29.45
C ALA A 36 2.50 0.98 -30.96
N TYR A 37 1.40 0.82 -31.69
CA TYR A 37 1.43 0.55 -33.13
C TYR A 37 0.16 1.00 -33.85
N LEU A 38 0.32 1.35 -35.13
CA LEU A 38 -0.79 1.60 -36.03
C LEU A 38 -1.38 0.27 -36.53
N ARG A 39 -2.67 0.06 -36.28
CA ARG A 39 -3.42 -1.08 -36.81
C ARG A 39 -3.75 -0.87 -38.29
N SER A 40 -3.95 -1.97 -39.02
CA SER A 40 -4.32 -1.94 -40.45
C SER A 40 -5.67 -1.28 -40.73
N ASP A 41 -6.56 -1.25 -39.74
CA ASP A 41 -7.87 -0.57 -39.82
C ASP A 41 -7.78 0.95 -39.62
N GLY A 42 -6.61 1.50 -39.27
CA GLY A 42 -6.41 2.93 -39.04
C GLY A 42 -6.55 3.37 -37.59
N ILE A 43 -6.66 2.44 -36.64
CA ILE A 43 -6.68 2.73 -35.20
C ILE A 43 -5.25 2.78 -34.66
N MET A 44 -4.94 3.79 -33.85
CA MET A 44 -3.69 3.84 -33.10
C MET A 44 -3.88 3.04 -31.81
N ALA A 45 -3.24 1.87 -31.73
CA ALA A 45 -3.24 1.05 -30.52
C ALA A 45 -2.06 1.47 -29.64
N ILE A 46 -2.35 2.02 -28.46
CA ILE A 46 -1.32 2.37 -27.49
C ILE A 46 -0.82 1.07 -26.81
N THR A 47 -1.74 0.18 -26.45
CA THR A 47 -1.43 -1.20 -26.02
C THR A 47 -2.55 -2.15 -26.45
N ASN A 48 -2.35 -3.46 -26.25
CA ASN A 48 -3.31 -4.51 -26.57
C ASN A 48 -3.59 -5.41 -25.35
N ASP A 49 -4.38 -6.48 -25.53
CA ASP A 49 -4.79 -7.40 -24.45
C ASP A 49 -3.69 -8.37 -23.96
N LYS A 50 -2.43 -8.17 -24.36
CA LYS A 50 -1.27 -8.88 -23.82
C LYS A 50 -0.78 -8.23 -22.53
N PRO A 51 -0.20 -9.03 -21.62
CA PRO A 51 0.33 -8.51 -20.37
C PRO A 51 1.69 -7.83 -20.55
N LYS A 52 1.99 -6.92 -19.63
CA LYS A 52 3.29 -6.26 -19.47
C LYS A 52 3.74 -5.42 -20.68
N LEU A 53 2.85 -4.59 -21.18
CA LEU A 53 3.14 -3.65 -22.27
C LEU A 53 3.24 -2.21 -21.76
N ILE A 54 4.11 -1.40 -22.35
CA ILE A 54 4.10 0.06 -22.25
C ILE A 54 4.05 0.57 -23.67
N GLY A 55 3.13 1.48 -23.97
CA GLY A 55 3.13 2.11 -25.29
C GLY A 55 2.90 3.59 -25.21
N HIS A 56 3.58 4.30 -26.09
CA HIS A 56 3.45 5.72 -26.29
C HIS A 56 3.24 6.04 -27.78
N ALA A 57 2.35 6.98 -28.08
CA ALA A 57 2.21 7.53 -29.42
C ALA A 57 2.28 9.06 -29.35
N PHE A 58 3.35 9.62 -29.92
CA PHE A 58 3.65 11.05 -29.86
C PHE A 58 3.53 11.73 -31.21
N TYR A 59 3.14 13.00 -31.19
CA TYR A 59 3.38 13.87 -32.33
C TYR A 59 4.90 13.97 -32.61
N PRO A 60 5.36 13.99 -33.89
CA PRO A 60 6.77 13.90 -34.23
C PRO A 60 7.67 15.03 -33.72
N SER A 61 7.16 16.22 -33.45
CA SER A 61 7.99 17.36 -33.02
C SER A 61 7.57 17.91 -31.67
N ALA A 62 8.54 18.40 -30.89
CA ALA A 62 8.20 19.15 -29.69
C ALA A 62 7.57 20.48 -30.08
N LEU A 63 6.59 20.93 -29.29
CA LEU A 63 5.98 22.26 -29.41
C LEU A 63 6.57 23.18 -28.36
N GLN A 64 6.84 24.43 -28.73
CA GLN A 64 7.39 25.45 -27.85
C GLN A 64 6.26 26.12 -27.05
N PHE A 65 5.85 25.51 -25.94
CA PHE A 65 4.77 26.01 -25.07
C PHE A 65 5.09 27.35 -24.39
N MET A 66 6.36 27.71 -24.20
CA MET A 66 6.77 28.97 -23.53
C MET A 66 7.76 29.82 -24.36
N PRO A 67 7.33 30.46 -25.46
CA PRO A 67 8.23 31.13 -26.41
C PRO A 67 8.94 32.40 -25.89
N ASN A 68 8.57 32.92 -24.71
CA ASN A 68 9.07 34.20 -24.17
C ASN A 68 9.78 34.08 -22.81
N GLN A 69 10.21 32.88 -22.38
CA GLN A 69 10.88 32.70 -21.08
C GLN A 69 12.07 33.65 -20.85
N ASN A 70 12.81 33.98 -21.91
CA ASN A 70 14.07 34.74 -21.82
C ASN A 70 13.91 36.28 -21.93
N LYS A 71 12.68 36.81 -21.98
CA LYS A 71 12.42 38.26 -22.23
C LYS A 71 12.07 39.08 -20.99
N GLY A 72 12.26 38.55 -19.77
CA GLY A 72 11.99 39.27 -18.51
C GLY A 72 10.50 39.55 -18.21
N ASN A 73 9.60 39.26 -19.14
CA ASN A 73 8.16 39.23 -18.93
C ASN A 73 7.74 37.87 -18.36
N LYS A 74 6.65 37.84 -17.57
CA LYS A 74 6.05 36.60 -17.06
C LYS A 74 5.87 35.61 -18.21
N SER A 75 6.53 34.45 -18.14
CA SER A 75 6.40 33.39 -19.14
C SER A 75 4.94 32.96 -19.19
N SER A 76 4.28 33.15 -20.34
CA SER A 76 2.91 32.68 -20.54
C SER A 76 2.95 31.45 -21.42
N VAL A 77 2.29 30.40 -20.96
CA VAL A 77 2.06 29.20 -21.78
C VAL A 77 1.10 29.56 -22.90
N VAL A 78 1.31 29.00 -24.09
CA VAL A 78 0.40 29.19 -25.23
C VAL A 78 -0.89 28.40 -24.99
N THR A 79 -2.04 29.03 -25.23
CA THR A 79 -3.36 28.35 -25.26
C THR A 79 -3.32 27.14 -26.18
N PHE A 80 -3.92 26.03 -25.77
CA PHE A 80 -4.08 24.87 -26.64
C PHE A 80 -5.42 24.20 -26.42
N SER A 81 -5.83 23.44 -27.42
CA SER A 81 -7.05 22.67 -27.42
C SER A 81 -6.78 21.33 -28.06
N THR A 82 -7.36 20.27 -27.52
CA THR A 82 -7.26 18.92 -28.09
C THR A 82 -8.55 18.17 -27.89
N ASN A 83 -8.91 17.35 -28.85
CA ASN A 83 -10.00 16.39 -28.70
C ASN A 83 -9.67 15.09 -29.41
N PHE A 84 -10.11 13.98 -28.84
CA PHE A 84 -9.80 12.66 -29.35
C PHE A 84 -10.89 11.67 -28.98
N VAL A 85 -11.02 10.64 -29.81
CA VAL A 85 -11.90 9.50 -29.54
C VAL A 85 -11.04 8.32 -29.12
N PHE A 86 -11.34 7.75 -27.97
CA PHE A 86 -10.59 6.62 -27.40
C PHE A 86 -11.52 5.49 -26.95
N SER A 87 -10.94 4.31 -26.74
CA SER A 87 -11.62 3.19 -26.07
C SER A 87 -10.66 2.42 -25.18
N ILE A 88 -11.16 1.97 -24.04
CA ILE A 88 -10.45 1.07 -23.11
C ILE A 88 -11.26 -0.22 -23.01
N LYS A 89 -10.66 -1.32 -23.44
CA LYS A 89 -11.32 -2.63 -23.44
C LYS A 89 -10.49 -3.66 -22.68
N PRO A 90 -10.80 -3.92 -21.40
CA PRO A 90 -10.13 -4.95 -20.63
C PRO A 90 -10.38 -6.34 -21.16
N LYS A 91 -9.36 -7.21 -21.03
CA LYS A 91 -9.49 -8.64 -21.24
C LYS A 91 -10.42 -9.30 -20.21
N TYR A 92 -10.41 -8.76 -18.99
CA TYR A 92 -11.24 -9.18 -17.84
C TYR A 92 -12.07 -7.98 -17.35
N PRO A 93 -13.33 -7.81 -17.80
CA PRO A 93 -14.12 -6.58 -17.57
C PRO A 93 -14.39 -6.29 -16.09
N GLU A 94 -14.54 -7.34 -15.30
CA GLU A 94 -14.88 -7.23 -13.87
C GLU A 94 -13.74 -6.61 -13.04
N ILE A 95 -12.50 -6.68 -13.51
CA ILE A 95 -11.30 -6.28 -12.75
C ILE A 95 -10.53 -5.14 -13.45
N GLY A 96 -10.71 -4.96 -14.76
CA GLY A 96 -10.09 -3.84 -15.50
C GLY A 96 -8.62 -4.09 -15.88
N GLY A 97 -7.84 -2.99 -16.01
CA GLY A 97 -6.38 -2.98 -16.15
C GLY A 97 -5.84 -2.33 -17.43
N HIS A 98 -5.32 -1.10 -17.45
CA HIS A 98 -5.37 -0.01 -16.47
C HIS A 98 -5.98 1.21 -17.19
N GLY A 99 -5.42 2.41 -17.03
CA GLY A 99 -5.88 3.61 -17.71
C GLY A 99 -5.16 3.94 -19.02
N LEU A 100 -5.67 4.99 -19.66
CA LEU A 100 -5.08 5.70 -20.79
C LEU A 100 -4.83 7.15 -20.37
N THR A 101 -3.78 7.78 -20.88
CA THR A 101 -3.52 9.21 -20.64
C THR A 101 -3.32 9.97 -21.95
N PHE A 102 -3.79 11.21 -21.99
CA PHE A 102 -3.25 12.23 -22.89
C PHE A 102 -2.14 12.97 -22.13
N VAL A 103 -0.99 13.17 -22.77
CA VAL A 103 0.21 13.65 -22.06
C VAL A 103 0.90 14.80 -22.78
N LEU A 104 1.44 15.71 -21.97
CA LEU A 104 2.54 16.59 -22.31
C LEU A 104 3.79 16.07 -21.57
N LEU A 105 4.80 15.66 -22.32
CA LEU A 105 6.07 15.13 -21.79
C LEU A 105 7.26 15.96 -22.27
N SER A 106 8.23 16.22 -21.40
CA SER A 106 9.45 16.95 -21.79
C SER A 106 10.38 16.17 -22.72
N THR A 107 10.19 14.86 -22.86
CA THR A 107 10.94 13.96 -23.76
C THR A 107 10.01 12.89 -24.35
N LYS A 108 10.34 12.38 -25.55
CA LYS A 108 9.65 11.22 -26.14
C LYS A 108 10.16 9.87 -25.65
N GLN A 109 11.31 9.86 -24.99
CA GLN A 109 11.91 8.65 -24.41
C GLN A 109 12.06 8.85 -22.90
N PRO A 110 10.93 8.97 -22.17
CA PRO A 110 10.96 9.09 -20.72
C PRO A 110 11.66 7.87 -20.11
N GLN A 111 12.69 8.12 -19.30
CA GLN A 111 13.32 7.07 -18.50
C GLN A 111 12.38 6.67 -17.36
N GLU A 112 12.57 5.46 -16.82
CA GLU A 112 11.83 4.96 -15.65
C GLU A 112 10.31 4.84 -15.80
N CYS A 113 9.82 4.70 -17.04
CA CYS A 113 8.43 4.34 -17.27
C CYS A 113 8.11 2.97 -16.69
N ARG A 114 6.99 2.87 -15.98
CA ARG A 114 6.59 1.65 -15.27
C ARG A 114 5.31 1.06 -15.85
N LEU A 115 5.20 -0.26 -15.71
CA LEU A 115 4.05 -1.07 -16.11
C LEU A 115 2.91 -0.97 -15.10
N ASN A 116 1.76 -1.57 -15.43
CA ASN A 116 0.58 -1.72 -14.57
C ASN A 116 -0.09 -0.35 -14.26
N GLN A 117 -0.28 -0.04 -12.98
CA GLN A 117 -0.95 1.16 -12.50
C GLN A 117 -0.21 2.48 -12.79
N TYR A 118 1.02 2.41 -13.31
CA TYR A 118 1.81 3.61 -13.60
C TYR A 118 1.49 4.22 -14.97
N LEU A 119 0.53 3.66 -15.72
CA LEU A 119 0.02 4.20 -16.99
C LEU A 119 1.07 4.43 -18.09
N GLY A 120 2.23 3.78 -17.98
CA GLY A 120 3.37 3.99 -18.87
C GLY A 120 4.18 5.24 -18.56
N LEU A 121 3.91 5.93 -17.45
CA LEU A 121 4.53 7.20 -17.09
C LEU A 121 5.66 7.02 -16.07
N PRO A 122 6.65 7.94 -16.07
CA PRO A 122 7.57 8.07 -14.96
C PRO A 122 6.82 8.61 -13.73
N ASN A 123 7.22 8.17 -12.55
CA ASN A 123 6.69 8.68 -11.28
C ASN A 123 7.81 9.35 -10.49
N ASP A 124 8.42 10.37 -11.10
CA ASP A 124 9.47 11.17 -10.50
C ASP A 124 8.89 12.51 -10.03
N THR A 125 8.66 12.60 -8.72
CA THR A 125 8.17 13.83 -8.07
C THR A 125 9.29 14.84 -7.80
N SER A 126 10.55 14.51 -8.13
CA SER A 126 11.67 15.41 -7.94
C SER A 126 11.51 16.64 -8.85
N MET A 127 11.87 17.82 -8.32
CA MET A 127 11.93 19.05 -9.12
C MET A 127 13.31 19.26 -9.75
N GLU A 128 14.12 18.20 -9.85
CA GLU A 128 15.47 18.29 -10.36
C GLU A 128 15.50 18.69 -11.84
N MET A 129 16.62 19.29 -12.25
CA MET A 129 16.81 19.80 -13.61
C MET A 129 16.69 18.72 -14.70
N TYR A 130 16.87 17.44 -14.34
CA TYR A 130 16.79 16.29 -15.24
C TYR A 130 15.49 15.49 -15.09
N SER A 131 14.59 15.88 -14.18
CA SER A 131 13.31 15.19 -14.01
C SER A 131 12.45 15.37 -15.26
N THR A 132 11.80 14.27 -15.68
CA THR A 132 10.86 14.32 -16.79
C THR A 132 9.59 15.02 -16.32
N ARG A 133 9.32 16.22 -16.85
CA ARG A 133 8.07 16.92 -16.56
C ARG A 133 6.92 16.25 -17.29
N VAL A 134 5.91 15.89 -16.52
CA VAL A 134 4.68 15.28 -17.00
C VAL A 134 3.50 16.16 -16.61
N LEU A 135 2.67 16.49 -17.59
CA LEU A 135 1.27 16.85 -17.35
C LEU A 135 0.43 15.81 -18.07
N ALA A 136 -0.40 15.07 -17.34
CA ALA A 136 -1.28 14.07 -17.91
C ALA A 136 -2.74 14.37 -17.57
N VAL A 137 -3.62 14.02 -18.49
CA VAL A 137 -5.05 13.83 -18.22
C VAL A 137 -5.30 12.34 -18.34
N GLU A 138 -5.57 11.71 -17.21
CA GLU A 138 -5.77 10.27 -17.12
C GLU A 138 -7.26 9.88 -17.20
N PHE A 139 -7.48 8.69 -17.75
CA PHE A 139 -8.75 7.99 -17.81
C PHE A 139 -8.52 6.63 -17.15
N ASP A 140 -8.55 6.60 -15.82
CA ASP A 140 -8.26 5.40 -15.04
C ASP A 140 -9.52 4.55 -14.79
N VAL A 141 -9.35 3.24 -14.88
CA VAL A 141 -10.38 2.22 -14.77
C VAL A 141 -10.06 1.17 -13.68
N VAL A 142 -9.04 1.43 -12.87
CA VAL A 142 -8.60 0.64 -11.72
C VAL A 142 -8.47 1.56 -10.52
N GLN A 143 -8.72 1.05 -9.31
CA GLN A 143 -8.49 1.80 -8.08
C GLN A 143 -7.19 1.34 -7.43
N ASN A 144 -6.22 2.24 -7.37
CA ASN A 144 -4.93 2.05 -6.74
C ASN A 144 -4.86 2.88 -5.44
N LEU A 145 -4.95 2.19 -4.30
CA LEU A 145 -4.89 2.85 -2.97
C LEU A 145 -3.58 3.61 -2.74
N GLU A 146 -2.47 3.16 -3.33
CA GLU A 146 -1.17 3.84 -3.25
C GLU A 146 -1.13 5.21 -3.96
N PHE A 147 -2.02 5.43 -4.94
CA PHE A 147 -2.14 6.68 -5.67
C PHE A 147 -3.36 7.52 -5.23
N MET A 148 -4.04 7.07 -4.16
CA MET A 148 -5.20 7.73 -3.57
C MET A 148 -6.38 7.88 -4.56
N ASP A 149 -6.54 6.89 -5.44
CA ASP A 149 -7.63 6.85 -6.40
C ASP A 149 -8.99 6.87 -5.71
N ILE A 150 -9.84 7.77 -6.20
CA ILE A 150 -11.18 8.00 -5.62
C ILE A 150 -12.14 6.83 -5.85
N ASN A 151 -11.94 6.07 -6.94
CA ASN A 151 -12.67 4.86 -7.31
C ASN A 151 -11.97 4.16 -8.51
N ASP A 152 -12.56 3.09 -9.03
CA ASP A 152 -12.04 2.31 -10.15
C ASP A 152 -12.51 2.78 -11.54
N ASN A 153 -12.95 4.04 -11.66
CA ASN A 153 -13.49 4.62 -12.88
C ASN A 153 -13.55 6.16 -12.77
N HIS A 154 -12.42 6.82 -13.03
CA HIS A 154 -12.27 8.25 -12.86
C HIS A 154 -11.47 8.91 -13.99
N VAL A 155 -11.57 10.24 -14.04
CA VAL A 155 -10.73 11.10 -14.85
C VAL A 155 -9.91 11.97 -13.90
N GLY A 156 -8.62 12.09 -14.15
CA GLY A 156 -7.66 12.80 -13.31
C GLY A 156 -6.81 13.80 -14.10
N ILE A 157 -6.24 14.78 -13.40
CA ILE A 157 -5.17 15.63 -13.93
C ILE A 157 -3.95 15.46 -13.03
N ASP A 158 -2.86 15.03 -13.65
CA ASP A 158 -1.65 14.60 -12.98
C ASP A 158 -0.50 15.52 -13.35
N ILE A 159 0.27 15.93 -12.34
CA ILE A 159 1.41 16.84 -12.52
C ILE A 159 2.65 16.19 -11.92
N SER A 160 3.46 15.57 -12.79
CA SER A 160 4.71 14.87 -12.44
C SER A 160 4.57 13.85 -11.29
N SER A 161 3.36 13.33 -11.09
CA SER A 161 2.97 12.44 -10.00
C SER A 161 1.75 11.63 -10.45
N LEU A 162 1.68 10.35 -10.11
CA LEU A 162 0.49 9.52 -10.36
C LEU A 162 -0.64 9.77 -9.35
N ILE A 163 -0.37 10.47 -8.25
CA ILE A 163 -1.44 11.03 -7.41
C ILE A 163 -1.96 12.26 -8.15
N SER A 164 -3.20 12.22 -8.63
CA SER A 164 -3.80 13.35 -9.33
C SER A 164 -3.92 14.59 -8.44
N ASN A 165 -3.65 15.75 -9.02
CA ASN A 165 -3.95 17.04 -8.40
C ASN A 165 -5.46 17.25 -8.23
N ILE A 166 -6.26 16.73 -9.17
CA ILE A 166 -7.71 16.70 -9.09
C ILE A 166 -8.23 15.49 -9.87
N SER A 167 -9.21 14.80 -9.30
CA SER A 167 -9.91 13.70 -9.97
C SER A 167 -11.42 13.78 -9.77
N LYS A 168 -12.18 13.24 -10.72
CA LYS A 168 -13.64 13.13 -10.67
C LYS A 168 -14.10 11.76 -11.17
N PRO A 169 -15.15 11.16 -10.59
CA PRO A 169 -15.75 9.96 -11.14
C PRO A 169 -16.13 10.20 -12.61
N ALA A 170 -15.87 9.22 -13.48
CA ALA A 170 -16.09 9.39 -14.90
C ALA A 170 -17.59 9.61 -15.19
N ALA A 171 -17.92 10.81 -15.67
CA ALA A 171 -19.28 11.25 -15.92
C ALA A 171 -19.30 12.41 -16.91
N TYR A 172 -20.50 12.74 -17.40
CA TYR A 172 -20.77 13.96 -18.15
C TYR A 172 -22.05 14.63 -17.67
N PHE A 173 -22.24 15.89 -18.03
CA PHE A 173 -23.40 16.68 -17.59
C PHE A 173 -24.38 16.90 -18.74
N VAL A 174 -25.67 16.67 -18.45
CA VAL A 174 -26.80 17.07 -19.30
C VAL A 174 -27.69 17.99 -18.49
N GLY A 175 -27.60 19.30 -18.74
CA GLY A 175 -28.18 20.32 -17.86
C GLY A 175 -27.57 20.22 -16.46
N ASN A 176 -28.43 19.98 -15.46
CA ASN A 176 -28.01 19.81 -14.06
C ASN A 176 -27.81 18.35 -13.65
N THR A 177 -28.04 17.40 -14.56
CA THR A 177 -27.94 15.97 -14.26
C THR A 177 -26.56 15.45 -14.61
N THR A 178 -25.94 14.77 -13.65
CA THR A 178 -24.71 14.00 -13.85
C THR A 178 -25.07 12.61 -14.38
N ILE A 179 -24.48 12.23 -15.51
CA ILE A 179 -24.63 10.90 -16.11
C ILE A 179 -23.29 10.17 -15.99
N SER A 180 -23.25 9.14 -15.15
CA SER A 180 -22.08 8.28 -14.99
C SER A 180 -21.79 7.48 -16.26
N ILE A 181 -20.51 7.33 -16.59
CA ILE A 181 -20.05 6.52 -17.72
C ILE A 181 -19.07 5.46 -17.23
N ASN A 182 -19.03 4.31 -17.89
CA ASN A 182 -18.07 3.26 -17.60
C ASN A 182 -16.96 3.27 -18.67
N LEU A 183 -15.79 3.80 -18.31
CA LEU A 183 -14.64 3.96 -19.20
C LEU A 183 -14.11 2.60 -19.72
N LYS A 184 -14.21 1.54 -18.91
CA LYS A 184 -13.80 0.17 -19.27
C LYS A 184 -14.87 -0.63 -20.03
N SER A 185 -15.91 0.02 -20.55
CA SER A 185 -16.97 -0.64 -21.33
C SER A 185 -16.52 -1.15 -22.71
N GLY A 186 -15.35 -0.71 -23.20
CA GLY A 186 -14.89 -0.95 -24.57
C GLY A 186 -15.64 -0.14 -25.64
N SER A 187 -16.64 0.67 -25.25
CA SER A 187 -17.29 1.62 -26.14
C SER A 187 -16.40 2.85 -26.33
N PRO A 188 -16.49 3.53 -27.50
CA PRO A 188 -15.70 4.73 -27.73
C PRO A 188 -16.25 5.94 -26.97
N PHE A 189 -15.33 6.73 -26.40
CA PHE A 189 -15.60 8.00 -25.73
C PHE A 189 -14.87 9.14 -26.44
N HIS A 190 -15.50 10.30 -26.48
CA HIS A 190 -14.91 11.54 -26.99
C HIS A 190 -14.47 12.40 -25.80
N ALA A 191 -13.21 12.76 -25.76
CA ALA A 191 -12.64 13.66 -24.77
C ALA A 191 -12.20 14.98 -25.39
N TRP A 192 -12.29 16.06 -24.61
CA TRP A 192 -11.81 17.40 -24.94
C TRP A 192 -10.98 17.93 -23.78
N ILE A 193 -9.81 18.49 -24.08
CA ILE A 193 -8.93 19.13 -23.11
C ILE A 193 -8.55 20.50 -23.67
N ASP A 194 -8.90 21.56 -22.95
CA ASP A 194 -8.63 22.93 -23.36
C ASP A 194 -7.90 23.69 -22.26
N TYR A 195 -6.78 24.30 -22.61
CA TYR A 195 -6.06 25.23 -21.75
C TYR A 195 -6.18 26.65 -22.29
N ASN A 196 -6.74 27.56 -21.49
CA ASN A 196 -6.80 28.98 -21.77
C ASN A 196 -5.76 29.73 -20.94
N ASN A 197 -4.79 30.37 -21.61
CA ASN A 197 -3.73 31.09 -20.93
C ASN A 197 -4.13 32.45 -20.33
N GLN A 198 -5.22 33.06 -20.81
CA GLN A 198 -5.73 34.32 -20.27
C GLN A 198 -6.47 34.08 -18.95
N GLU A 199 -7.25 33.00 -18.89
CA GLU A 199 -8.00 32.60 -17.70
C GLU A 199 -7.19 31.70 -16.76
N MET A 200 -6.08 31.13 -17.23
CA MET A 200 -5.29 30.11 -16.54
C MET A 200 -6.15 28.92 -16.11
N LEU A 201 -6.98 28.43 -17.03
CA LEU A 201 -7.89 27.31 -16.79
C LEU A 201 -7.57 26.13 -17.71
N LEU A 202 -7.42 24.95 -17.12
CA LEU A 202 -7.41 23.67 -17.82
C LEU A 202 -8.75 22.97 -17.62
N ASN A 203 -9.50 22.80 -18.72
CA ASN A 203 -10.81 22.17 -18.72
C ASN A 203 -10.73 20.79 -19.37
N VAL A 204 -11.31 19.79 -18.71
CA VAL A 204 -11.42 18.42 -19.22
C VAL A 204 -12.90 18.05 -19.32
N THR A 205 -13.31 17.57 -20.49
CA THR A 205 -14.66 17.09 -20.77
C THR A 205 -14.57 15.72 -21.41
N VAL A 206 -15.50 14.82 -21.09
CA VAL A 206 -15.61 13.49 -21.70
C VAL A 206 -17.07 13.13 -21.87
N ALA A 207 -17.43 12.45 -22.95
CA ALA A 207 -18.77 11.90 -23.17
C ALA A 207 -18.72 10.68 -24.11
N PRO A 208 -19.76 9.80 -24.12
CA PRO A 208 -19.86 8.77 -25.14
C PRO A 208 -19.90 9.36 -26.56
N VAL A 209 -19.32 8.68 -27.55
CA VAL A 209 -19.43 9.11 -28.95
C VAL A 209 -20.89 9.21 -29.37
N GLY A 210 -21.23 10.27 -30.12
CA GLY A 210 -22.60 10.61 -30.53
C GLY A 210 -23.31 11.57 -29.58
N ILE A 211 -22.75 11.83 -28.39
CA ILE A 211 -23.19 12.92 -27.52
C ILE A 211 -22.42 14.19 -27.91
N LEU A 212 -23.15 15.30 -28.11
CA LEU A 212 -22.54 16.62 -28.31
C LEU A 212 -21.69 17.00 -27.09
N ARG A 213 -20.57 17.69 -27.32
CA ARG A 213 -19.69 18.15 -26.26
C ARG A 213 -20.48 18.82 -25.13
N PRO A 214 -20.44 18.27 -23.90
CA PRO A 214 -21.07 18.89 -22.74
C PRO A 214 -20.58 20.32 -22.52
N GLN A 215 -21.51 21.25 -22.28
CA GLN A 215 -21.21 22.66 -22.00
C GLN A 215 -20.43 22.82 -20.67
N LYS A 216 -20.79 22.01 -19.68
CA LYS A 216 -20.10 21.98 -18.39
C LYS A 216 -18.97 20.94 -18.45
N PRO A 217 -17.70 21.33 -18.23
CA PRO A 217 -16.60 20.39 -18.16
C PRO A 217 -16.72 19.47 -16.93
N LEU A 218 -16.15 18.27 -17.01
CA LEU A 218 -16.04 17.36 -15.88
C LEU A 218 -15.09 17.91 -14.82
N ILE A 219 -13.94 18.42 -15.28
CA ILE A 219 -12.91 19.04 -14.44
C ILE A 219 -12.60 20.44 -14.99
N THR A 220 -12.55 21.42 -14.10
CA THR A 220 -11.97 22.74 -14.33
C THR A 220 -10.89 22.93 -13.28
N LEU A 221 -9.63 23.06 -13.73
CA LEU A 221 -8.49 23.28 -12.86
C LEU A 221 -7.90 24.67 -13.13
N PRO A 222 -7.97 25.60 -12.16
CA PRO A 222 -7.20 26.83 -12.19
C PRO A 222 -5.70 26.53 -12.01
N ILE A 223 -4.91 26.76 -13.05
CA ILE A 223 -3.48 26.47 -13.07
C ILE A 223 -2.69 27.36 -14.03
N ASP A 224 -1.57 27.88 -13.53
CA ASP A 224 -0.53 28.51 -14.36
C ASP A 224 0.42 27.41 -14.87
N LEU A 225 0.20 26.94 -16.09
CA LEU A 225 1.01 25.83 -16.65
C LEU A 225 2.50 26.17 -16.74
N SER A 226 2.88 27.46 -16.76
CA SER A 226 4.29 27.87 -16.81
C SER A 226 5.11 27.40 -15.62
N THR A 227 4.43 26.98 -14.55
CA THR A 227 5.04 26.47 -13.31
C THR A 227 5.27 24.96 -13.32
N VAL A 228 4.72 24.22 -14.29
CA VAL A 228 4.67 22.75 -14.26
C VAL A 228 5.15 22.07 -15.55
N ILE A 229 5.23 22.78 -16.68
CA ILE A 229 5.77 22.25 -17.94
C ILE A 229 7.07 22.98 -18.35
N ASN A 230 7.84 22.35 -19.23
CA ASN A 230 9.03 22.95 -19.84
C ASN A 230 8.70 23.79 -21.07
N GLU A 231 9.68 24.54 -21.57
CA GLU A 231 9.51 25.38 -22.77
C GLU A 231 9.12 24.54 -23.99
N TYR A 232 9.71 23.36 -24.14
CA TYR A 232 9.40 22.41 -25.20
C TYR A 232 8.78 21.16 -24.59
N MET A 233 7.62 20.77 -25.11
CA MET A 233 6.92 19.55 -24.70
C MET A 233 6.47 18.76 -25.93
N TYR A 234 6.49 17.45 -25.81
CA TYR A 234 5.87 16.51 -26.73
C TYR A 234 4.44 16.22 -26.27
N ILE A 235 3.53 16.11 -27.24
CA ILE A 235 2.13 15.76 -26.99
C ILE A 235 1.85 14.37 -27.52
N GLY A 236 0.99 13.63 -26.84
CA GLY A 236 0.63 12.28 -27.28
C GLY A 236 -0.20 11.53 -26.27
N PHE A 237 -0.08 10.21 -26.32
CA PHE A 237 -0.81 9.28 -25.48
C PHE A 237 0.12 8.27 -24.83
N SER A 238 -0.22 7.86 -23.61
CA SER A 238 0.47 6.80 -22.88
C SER A 238 -0.53 5.82 -22.29
N ALA A 239 -0.16 4.54 -22.26
CA ALA A 239 -0.86 3.51 -21.52
C ALA A 239 0.11 2.37 -21.18
N SER A 240 -0.23 1.60 -20.14
CA SER A 240 0.48 0.36 -19.85
C SER A 240 -0.47 -0.74 -19.40
N THR A 241 -0.01 -1.98 -19.55
CA THR A 241 -0.75 -3.17 -19.11
C THR A 241 0.03 -3.94 -18.05
N GLY A 242 -0.72 -4.61 -17.19
CA GLY A 242 -0.19 -5.53 -16.21
C GLY A 242 -0.56 -6.98 -16.51
N LEU A 243 -0.61 -7.80 -15.46
CA LEU A 243 -1.27 -9.11 -15.52
C LEU A 243 -2.78 -8.97 -15.84
N LEU A 244 -3.35 -7.85 -15.43
CA LEU A 244 -4.65 -7.37 -15.87
C LEU A 244 -4.41 -6.46 -17.08
N SER A 245 -4.78 -6.94 -18.27
CA SER A 245 -4.48 -6.27 -19.54
C SER A 245 -5.74 -5.70 -20.19
N ALA A 246 -5.60 -4.57 -20.86
CA ALA A 246 -6.63 -3.95 -21.68
C ALA A 246 -6.03 -3.43 -22.99
N SER A 247 -6.85 -3.44 -24.04
CA SER A 247 -6.54 -2.68 -25.24
C SER A 247 -6.90 -1.21 -25.03
N HIS A 248 -5.95 -0.33 -25.33
CA HIS A 248 -6.13 1.12 -25.25
C HIS A 248 -5.95 1.68 -26.65
N ASN A 249 -7.04 2.16 -27.25
CA ASN A 249 -7.07 2.57 -28.66
C ASN A 249 -7.47 4.03 -28.79
N ILE A 250 -6.80 4.76 -29.68
CA ILE A 250 -7.20 6.07 -30.18
C ILE A 250 -7.73 5.90 -31.60
N LEU A 251 -8.96 6.35 -31.83
CA LEU A 251 -9.66 6.22 -33.10
C LEU A 251 -9.50 7.47 -33.97
N GLY A 252 -9.36 8.63 -33.34
CA GLY A 252 -9.07 9.89 -34.01
C GLY A 252 -8.58 10.93 -33.03
N TRP A 253 -7.84 11.92 -33.53
CA TRP A 253 -7.21 12.95 -32.70
C TRP A 253 -7.12 14.27 -33.46
N SER A 254 -7.52 15.34 -32.80
CA SER A 254 -7.37 16.72 -33.25
C SER A 254 -6.69 17.53 -32.17
N PHE A 255 -5.70 18.32 -32.53
CA PHE A 255 -4.96 19.19 -31.63
C PHE A 255 -4.77 20.54 -32.29
N CYS A 256 -4.90 21.63 -31.55
CA CYS A 256 -4.44 22.93 -32.01
C CYS A 256 -3.67 23.70 -30.94
N PHE A 257 -2.48 24.15 -31.33
CA PHE A 257 -1.61 25.03 -30.57
C PHE A 257 -1.89 26.49 -30.94
N GLY A 258 -2.21 27.33 -29.95
CA GLY A 258 -2.54 28.74 -30.16
C GLY A 258 -3.97 28.99 -30.63
N GLY A 259 -4.86 28.01 -30.52
CA GLY A 259 -6.23 28.11 -31.01
C GLY A 259 -7.14 26.98 -30.52
N LYS A 260 -8.29 26.83 -31.18
CA LYS A 260 -9.27 25.78 -30.90
C LYS A 260 -9.05 24.61 -31.85
N ALA A 261 -9.03 23.38 -31.32
CA ALA A 261 -8.94 22.18 -32.14
C ALA A 261 -10.20 22.03 -33.00
N GLN A 262 -10.02 21.57 -34.24
CA GLN A 262 -11.13 21.22 -35.13
C GLN A 262 -11.88 20.01 -34.56
N ASP A 263 -13.19 19.96 -34.70
CA ASP A 263 -13.96 18.78 -34.31
C ASP A 263 -13.69 17.61 -35.27
N LEU A 264 -13.59 16.40 -34.71
CA LEU A 264 -13.43 15.17 -35.48
C LEU A 264 -14.69 14.86 -36.30
N ASP A 265 -14.51 14.34 -37.52
CA ASP A 265 -15.61 13.74 -38.27
C ASP A 265 -15.86 12.33 -37.75
N LEU A 266 -16.84 12.21 -36.87
CA LEU A 266 -17.18 10.95 -36.22
C LEU A 266 -17.65 9.86 -37.20
N SER A 267 -18.09 10.25 -38.41
CA SER A 267 -18.52 9.30 -39.44
C SER A 267 -17.36 8.68 -40.22
N ASP A 268 -16.21 9.35 -40.23
CA ASP A 268 -14.98 8.91 -40.90
C ASP A 268 -14.02 8.15 -39.95
N LEU A 269 -14.38 8.04 -38.66
CA LEU A 269 -13.57 7.31 -37.69
C LEU A 269 -13.58 5.79 -37.96
N PRO A 270 -12.43 5.11 -37.78
CA PRO A 270 -12.36 3.66 -37.89
C PRO A 270 -13.23 2.98 -36.82
N SER A 271 -13.92 1.91 -37.20
CA SER A 271 -14.81 1.17 -36.31
C SER A 271 -14.05 0.17 -35.44
N LEU A 272 -14.38 0.11 -34.16
CA LEU A 272 -13.91 -0.96 -33.28
C LEU A 272 -14.63 -2.27 -33.58
N ASP A 273 -13.85 -3.33 -33.74
CA ASP A 273 -14.39 -4.69 -33.86
C ASP A 273 -15.14 -5.09 -32.58
N LYS A 274 -16.41 -5.42 -32.73
CA LYS A 274 -17.25 -5.91 -31.62
C LYS A 274 -16.83 -7.32 -31.15
N SER A 275 -16.00 -8.03 -31.91
CA SER A 275 -15.76 -9.48 -31.83
C SER A 275 -14.61 -9.94 -30.92
N VAL A 276 -13.97 -9.06 -30.15
CA VAL A 276 -12.90 -9.51 -29.22
C VAL A 276 -13.49 -10.40 -28.12
N LYS A 277 -12.97 -11.63 -27.97
CA LYS A 277 -13.33 -12.57 -26.90
C LYS A 277 -12.92 -12.00 -25.55
N VAL A 278 -13.89 -11.46 -24.84
CA VAL A 278 -13.74 -11.00 -23.47
C VAL A 278 -13.90 -12.21 -22.54
N ILE A 279 -12.99 -12.36 -21.56
CA ILE A 279 -13.05 -13.47 -20.61
C ILE A 279 -13.78 -12.99 -19.35
N HIS A 280 -15.06 -13.35 -19.23
CA HIS A 280 -15.78 -13.23 -17.96
C HIS A 280 -15.37 -14.37 -17.04
N SER A 281 -14.27 -14.20 -16.31
CA SER A 281 -13.79 -15.24 -15.40
C SER A 281 -14.38 -15.06 -13.99
N LYS A 282 -15.62 -15.51 -13.80
CA LYS A 282 -16.18 -15.68 -12.43
C LYS A 282 -15.27 -16.61 -11.60
N GLY A 283 -14.65 -17.60 -12.25
CA GLY A 283 -13.70 -18.53 -11.61
C GLY A 283 -12.43 -17.88 -11.08
N PHE A 284 -11.91 -16.83 -11.74
CA PHE A 284 -10.73 -16.10 -11.26
C PHE A 284 -11.03 -15.31 -9.98
N ILE A 285 -12.20 -14.64 -9.94
CA ILE A 285 -12.66 -13.93 -8.74
C ILE A 285 -12.84 -14.93 -7.58
N VAL A 286 -13.56 -16.04 -7.82
CA VAL A 286 -13.75 -17.11 -6.81
C VAL A 286 -12.41 -17.70 -6.36
N GLY A 287 -11.46 -17.89 -7.28
CA GLY A 287 -10.13 -18.41 -6.98
C GLY A 287 -9.33 -17.48 -6.05
N ILE A 288 -9.32 -16.17 -6.32
CA ILE A 288 -8.67 -15.18 -5.44
C ILE A 288 -9.35 -15.17 -4.06
N SER A 289 -10.68 -15.14 -4.01
CA SER A 289 -11.42 -15.16 -2.75
C SER A 289 -11.12 -16.41 -1.92
N LEU A 290 -10.99 -17.57 -2.57
CA LEU A 290 -10.66 -18.81 -1.87
C LEU A 290 -9.21 -18.78 -1.36
N ALA A 291 -8.27 -18.30 -2.18
CA ALA A 291 -6.86 -18.20 -1.82
C ALA A 291 -6.64 -17.25 -0.62
N THR A 292 -7.29 -16.08 -0.61
CA THR A 292 -7.18 -15.13 0.51
C THR A 292 -7.76 -15.70 1.80
N VAL A 293 -8.92 -16.36 1.75
CA VAL A 293 -9.50 -17.04 2.91
C VAL A 293 -8.57 -18.13 3.43
N THR A 294 -7.98 -18.95 2.56
CA THR A 294 -7.01 -19.97 2.98
C THR A 294 -5.76 -19.36 3.61
N LEU A 295 -5.25 -18.25 3.08
CA LEU A 295 -4.08 -17.57 3.64
C LEU A 295 -4.38 -17.01 5.05
N VAL A 296 -5.54 -16.37 5.24
CA VAL A 296 -5.97 -15.86 6.55
C VAL A 296 -6.10 -17.00 7.56
N ILE A 297 -6.68 -18.14 7.15
CA ILE A 297 -6.76 -19.34 8.01
C ILE A 297 -5.36 -19.82 8.39
N LEU A 298 -4.41 -19.89 7.45
CA LEU A 298 -3.03 -20.30 7.74
C LEU A 298 -2.32 -19.34 8.70
N ILE A 299 -2.54 -18.03 8.57
CA ILE A 299 -1.98 -17.03 9.50
C ILE A 299 -2.57 -17.21 10.90
N ILE A 300 -3.89 -17.42 11.03
CA ILE A 300 -4.55 -17.67 12.31
C ILE A 300 -4.00 -18.96 12.93
N LEU A 301 -3.93 -20.05 12.17
CA LEU A 301 -3.37 -21.31 12.65
C LEU A 301 -1.91 -21.15 13.08
N GLY A 302 -1.09 -20.47 12.30
CA GLY A 302 0.30 -20.15 12.65
C GLY A 302 0.42 -19.34 13.94
N ALA A 303 -0.39 -18.28 14.09
CA ALA A 303 -0.43 -17.47 15.30
C ALA A 303 -0.87 -18.29 16.53
N THR A 304 -1.91 -19.12 16.39
CA THR A 304 -2.38 -19.99 17.48
C THR A 304 -1.33 -21.02 17.88
N HIS A 305 -0.63 -21.61 16.92
CA HIS A 305 0.46 -22.56 17.17
C HIS A 305 1.62 -21.89 17.91
N ILE A 306 2.01 -20.68 17.51
CA ILE A 306 3.05 -19.90 18.19
C ILE A 306 2.64 -19.58 19.64
N ILE A 307 1.40 -19.09 19.85
CA ILE A 307 0.89 -18.79 21.20
C ILE A 307 0.86 -20.05 22.08
N HIS A 308 0.44 -21.18 21.52
CA HIS A 308 0.40 -22.45 22.23
C HIS A 308 1.81 -22.96 22.56
N HIS A 309 2.76 -22.81 21.64
CA HIS A 309 4.17 -23.17 21.88
C HIS A 309 4.75 -22.36 23.05
N PHE A 310 4.55 -21.04 23.06
CA PHE A 310 5.04 -20.19 24.15
C PHE A 310 4.34 -20.43 25.50
N LYS A 311 3.05 -20.80 25.50
CA LYS A 311 2.34 -21.16 26.74
C LYS A 311 2.76 -22.50 27.33
N ASN A 312 3.21 -23.43 26.50
CA ASN A 312 3.58 -24.77 26.95
C ASN A 312 5.05 -24.91 27.37
N GLU A 313 5.91 -23.91 27.11
CA GLU A 313 7.29 -23.88 27.61
C GLU A 313 7.38 -23.66 29.13
N ASP A 314 6.31 -23.17 29.79
CA ASP A 314 6.25 -23.02 31.25
C ASP A 314 6.07 -24.37 32.00
N ASP A 315 5.76 -25.46 31.28
CA ASP A 315 5.41 -26.79 31.84
C ASP A 315 6.48 -27.88 31.58
N ILE A 316 7.70 -27.52 31.16
CA ILE A 316 8.79 -28.49 31.01
C ILE A 316 9.25 -28.96 32.41
N ILE A 317 8.93 -30.20 32.77
CA ILE A 317 9.47 -30.89 33.94
C ILE A 317 10.95 -31.13 33.68
N GLU A 318 11.84 -30.49 34.43
CA GLU A 318 13.29 -30.68 34.28
C GLU A 318 13.71 -32.05 34.85
N ASP A 319 14.68 -32.73 34.22
CA ASP A 319 15.03 -34.14 34.53
C ASP A 319 15.37 -34.40 36.02
N TRP A 320 15.88 -33.38 36.73
CA TRP A 320 16.16 -33.47 38.17
C TRP A 320 14.89 -33.44 39.04
N GLU A 321 13.76 -32.89 38.58
CA GLU A 321 12.50 -32.90 39.33
C GLU A 321 11.93 -34.33 39.46
N VAL A 322 12.20 -35.18 38.48
CA VAL A 322 11.80 -36.60 38.47
C VAL A 322 12.75 -37.46 39.33
N GLU A 323 14.05 -37.17 39.31
CA GLU A 323 15.07 -37.96 40.00
C GLU A 323 15.01 -37.86 41.53
N TYR A 324 14.58 -36.72 42.09
CA TYR A 324 14.66 -36.44 43.54
C TYR A 324 13.30 -36.33 44.26
N GLY A 325 12.17 -36.57 43.57
CA GLY A 325 10.84 -36.62 44.20
C GLY A 325 10.35 -35.30 44.81
N ALA A 326 10.83 -34.16 44.31
CA ALA A 326 10.51 -32.84 44.83
C ALA A 326 9.08 -32.41 44.45
N ARG A 327 8.32 -31.83 45.40
CA ARG A 327 6.96 -31.32 45.14
C ARG A 327 7.01 -29.85 44.73
N ARG A 328 6.58 -29.52 43.51
CA ARG A 328 6.55 -28.13 43.01
C ARG A 328 5.43 -27.32 43.68
N PHE A 329 5.73 -26.09 44.08
CA PHE A 329 4.74 -25.11 44.56
C PHE A 329 4.71 -23.93 43.61
N LYS A 330 3.53 -23.35 43.34
CA LYS A 330 3.48 -22.12 42.54
C LYS A 330 4.08 -20.97 43.35
N TYR A 331 4.79 -20.07 42.68
CA TYR A 331 5.38 -18.91 43.35
C TYR A 331 4.32 -18.05 44.06
N SER A 332 3.12 -17.92 43.46
CA SER A 332 1.95 -17.30 44.06
C SER A 332 1.62 -17.85 45.44
N ASP A 333 1.73 -19.17 45.62
CA ASP A 333 1.33 -19.86 46.84
C ASP A 333 2.36 -19.62 47.94
N LEU A 334 3.64 -19.52 47.57
CA LEU A 334 4.75 -19.20 48.47
C LEU A 334 4.74 -17.73 48.92
N VAL A 335 4.37 -16.83 48.00
CA VAL A 335 4.09 -15.42 48.31
C VAL A 335 2.90 -15.32 49.28
N ALA A 336 1.80 -16.03 49.01
CA ALA A 336 0.65 -16.06 49.90
C ALA A 336 1.02 -16.62 51.28
N ALA A 337 1.74 -17.74 51.32
CA ALA A 337 2.17 -18.41 52.55
C ALA A 337 3.03 -17.50 53.45
N THR A 338 3.92 -16.71 52.86
CA THR A 338 4.80 -15.76 53.57
C THR A 338 4.20 -14.37 53.74
N ARG A 339 2.96 -14.16 53.28
CA ARG A 339 2.28 -12.84 53.20
C ARG A 339 3.11 -11.78 52.45
N GLY A 340 3.81 -12.21 51.41
CA GLY A 340 4.65 -11.37 50.56
C GLY A 340 6.08 -11.22 51.06
N PHE A 341 6.66 -12.27 51.66
CA PHE A 341 8.03 -12.25 52.21
C PHE A 341 8.27 -11.05 53.15
N ARG A 342 7.30 -10.72 54.00
CA ARG A 342 7.40 -9.58 54.92
C ARG A 342 8.44 -9.87 56.00
N GLU A 343 9.20 -8.85 56.38
CA GLU A 343 10.29 -8.98 57.36
C GLU A 343 9.84 -9.51 58.72
N LYS A 344 8.59 -9.24 59.13
CA LYS A 344 8.00 -9.79 60.35
C LYS A 344 7.89 -11.33 60.38
N HIS A 345 8.08 -11.99 59.24
CA HIS A 345 8.09 -13.45 59.12
C HIS A 345 9.50 -13.97 58.83
N LEU A 346 10.52 -13.12 58.79
CA LEU A 346 11.91 -13.55 58.63
C LEU A 346 12.36 -14.29 59.89
N ILE A 347 12.82 -15.53 59.70
CA ILE A 347 13.30 -16.41 60.78
C ILE A 347 14.80 -16.68 60.70
N GLY A 348 15.46 -16.29 59.61
CA GLY A 348 16.91 -16.36 59.48
C GLY A 348 17.42 -15.65 58.23
N SER A 349 18.65 -15.15 58.27
CA SER A 349 19.33 -14.51 57.13
C SER A 349 20.82 -14.82 57.17
N GLY A 350 21.39 -15.19 56.02
CA GLY A 350 22.83 -15.48 55.88
C GLY A 350 23.30 -15.33 54.43
N GLY A 351 24.52 -15.80 54.14
CA GLY A 351 25.13 -15.69 52.80
C GLY A 351 24.36 -16.41 51.68
N PHE A 352 23.46 -17.32 52.03
CA PHE A 352 22.66 -18.14 51.11
C PHE A 352 21.20 -17.66 50.99
N GLY A 353 20.91 -16.43 51.45
CA GLY A 353 19.58 -15.82 51.35
C GLY A 353 18.85 -15.68 52.68
N ARG A 354 17.53 -15.51 52.58
CA ARG A 354 16.63 -15.16 53.69
C ARG A 354 15.57 -16.24 53.88
N VAL A 355 15.37 -16.71 55.11
CA VAL A 355 14.38 -17.75 55.44
C VAL A 355 13.18 -17.11 56.12
N TYR A 356 11.98 -17.41 55.63
CA TYR A 356 10.72 -16.87 56.11
C TYR A 356 9.81 -17.97 56.66
N LYS A 357 9.09 -17.71 57.75
CA LYS A 357 7.99 -18.56 58.22
C LYS A 357 6.75 -18.34 57.34
N GLY A 358 6.19 -19.41 56.82
CA GLY A 358 4.95 -19.39 56.05
C GLY A 358 3.96 -20.47 56.45
N VAL A 359 2.72 -20.34 56.00
CA VAL A 359 1.67 -21.38 56.12
C VAL A 359 1.11 -21.63 54.72
N ILE A 360 1.23 -22.86 54.22
CA ILE A 360 0.70 -23.20 52.89
C ILE A 360 -0.83 -23.09 52.91
N PRO A 361 -1.46 -22.25 52.06
CA PRO A 361 -2.90 -21.99 52.12
C PRO A 361 -3.78 -23.23 52.02
N ASP A 362 -3.45 -24.15 51.11
CA ASP A 362 -4.29 -25.31 50.80
C ASP A 362 -4.25 -26.39 51.89
N THR A 363 -3.15 -26.49 52.63
CA THR A 363 -2.92 -27.58 53.61
C THR A 363 -2.82 -27.08 55.05
N GLY A 364 -2.77 -25.76 55.28
CA GLY A 364 -2.57 -25.17 56.60
C GLY A 364 -1.21 -25.48 57.23
N LEU A 365 -0.26 -25.96 56.44
CA LEU A 365 0.98 -26.54 56.94
C LEU A 365 2.03 -25.44 57.17
N GLU A 366 2.56 -25.37 58.39
CA GLU A 366 3.65 -24.45 58.73
C GLU A 366 4.97 -24.88 58.08
N VAL A 367 5.64 -23.91 57.45
CA VAL A 367 6.83 -24.14 56.65
C VAL A 367 7.88 -23.06 56.85
N ALA A 368 9.15 -23.43 56.68
CA ALA A 368 10.24 -22.49 56.51
C ALA A 368 10.56 -22.35 55.02
N ILE A 369 10.44 -21.13 54.49
CA ILE A 369 10.60 -20.78 53.08
C ILE A 369 11.90 -19.99 52.90
N LYS A 370 12.94 -20.61 52.33
CA LYS A 370 14.22 -19.93 52.01
C LYS A 370 14.10 -19.23 50.66
N ARG A 371 14.25 -17.90 50.63
CA ARG A 371 14.36 -17.06 49.44
C ARG A 371 15.83 -16.76 49.18
N ILE A 372 16.36 -17.27 48.07
CA ILE A 372 17.74 -17.07 47.66
C ILE A 372 17.88 -15.67 47.03
N ALA A 373 18.99 -14.98 47.33
CA ALA A 373 19.34 -13.70 46.69
C ALA A 373 20.16 -13.96 45.41
N GLN A 374 20.02 -13.10 44.41
CA GLN A 374 20.00 -13.45 42.99
C GLN A 374 21.36 -13.36 42.23
N ASP A 375 21.36 -13.96 41.03
CA ASP A 375 22.19 -13.69 39.83
C ASP A 375 23.35 -14.66 39.49
N SER A 376 23.02 -15.91 39.10
CA SER A 376 23.64 -16.66 37.97
C SER A 376 23.37 -18.17 38.07
N ARG A 377 23.67 -18.91 36.98
CA ARG A 377 23.77 -20.39 36.94
C ARG A 377 24.64 -20.99 38.06
N GLN A 378 25.50 -20.20 38.71
CA GLN A 378 26.32 -20.63 39.84
C GLN A 378 25.50 -20.80 41.13
N GLY A 379 24.55 -19.90 41.42
CA GLY A 379 23.70 -19.99 42.61
C GLY A 379 22.78 -21.22 42.59
N MET A 380 22.29 -21.61 41.40
CA MET A 380 21.50 -22.84 41.24
C MET A 380 22.35 -24.10 41.47
N ARG A 381 23.61 -24.14 41.02
CA ARG A 381 24.52 -25.26 41.28
C ARG A 381 24.83 -25.42 42.77
N GLU A 382 25.02 -24.31 43.47
CA GLU A 382 25.25 -24.31 44.92
C GLU A 382 24.00 -24.74 45.70
N PHE A 383 22.80 -24.31 45.26
CA PHE A 383 21.52 -24.77 45.79
C PHE A 383 21.29 -26.28 45.62
N VAL A 384 21.56 -26.81 44.42
CA VAL A 384 21.45 -28.25 44.15
C VAL A 384 22.47 -29.03 44.98
N ALA A 385 23.70 -28.55 45.13
CA ALA A 385 24.72 -29.17 45.97
C ALA A 385 24.31 -29.19 47.47
N GLU A 386 23.71 -28.11 47.97
CA GLU A 386 23.20 -27.99 49.35
C GLU A 386 22.09 -29.02 49.59
N ILE A 387 21.11 -29.10 48.69
CA ILE A 387 20.00 -30.07 48.76
C ILE A 387 20.51 -31.51 48.71
N THR A 388 21.45 -31.81 47.82
CA THR A 388 22.03 -33.15 47.66
C THR A 388 22.77 -33.60 48.94
N SER A 389 23.41 -32.67 49.65
CA SER A 389 24.12 -32.95 50.90
C SER A 389 23.18 -33.24 52.10
N MET A 390 21.97 -32.67 52.10
CA MET A 390 20.97 -32.87 53.16
C MET A 390 20.13 -34.12 52.94
N GLY A 391 19.67 -34.38 51.71
CA GLY A 391 18.91 -35.61 51.39
C GLY A 391 19.68 -36.91 51.66
N ARG A 392 21.02 -36.85 51.64
CA ARG A 392 21.89 -38.01 51.92
C ARG A 392 22.12 -38.26 53.41
N LYS A 393 21.86 -37.29 54.30
CA LYS A 393 22.01 -37.46 55.76
C LYS A 393 20.86 -38.23 56.41
N ASP A 394 19.70 -38.28 55.78
CA ASP A 394 18.54 -39.05 56.27
C ASP A 394 18.54 -40.53 55.87
N LEU A 395 19.54 -40.99 55.10
CA LEU A 395 19.74 -42.40 54.73
C LEU A 395 20.74 -43.13 55.63
N GLY A 396 21.14 -42.54 56.75
CA GLY A 396 21.92 -43.19 57.80
C GLY A 396 21.03 -43.99 58.76
N GLN A 397 20.91 -45.29 58.49
CA GLN A 397 20.38 -46.38 59.33
C GLN A 397 19.83 -46.04 60.73
N THR A 398 18.54 -46.34 60.96
CA THR A 398 18.11 -47.00 62.21
C THR A 398 17.10 -48.11 61.92
N SER A 399 17.41 -49.29 62.44
CA SER A 399 16.57 -50.48 62.40
C SER A 399 15.58 -50.45 63.57
N ASP A 400 14.44 -49.77 63.43
CA ASP A 400 13.22 -50.15 64.16
C ASP A 400 11.97 -49.52 63.53
N GLY A 401 10.90 -50.31 63.41
CA GLY A 401 9.72 -50.03 62.59
C GLY A 401 8.76 -48.98 63.15
N GLY A 402 9.18 -47.70 63.21
CA GLY A 402 8.31 -46.56 63.51
C GLY A 402 8.37 -45.48 62.43
N LEU A 403 7.22 -44.99 61.96
CA LEU A 403 7.14 -43.85 61.03
C LEU A 403 7.83 -42.63 61.67
N ASN A 404 8.94 -42.19 61.07
CA ASN A 404 9.66 -41.00 61.48
C ASN A 404 8.79 -39.75 61.25
N ARG A 405 8.43 -39.05 62.34
CA ARG A 405 7.91 -37.68 62.30
C ARG A 405 9.06 -36.72 62.04
N GLY A 406 9.44 -36.58 60.78
CA GLY A 406 10.52 -35.71 60.35
C GLY A 406 10.87 -35.98 58.89
N SER A 407 9.96 -35.62 57.98
CA SER A 407 10.18 -35.76 56.54
C SER A 407 10.67 -34.43 56.00
N VAL A 408 11.96 -34.35 55.64
CA VAL A 408 12.51 -33.21 54.91
C VAL A 408 12.12 -33.37 53.43
N GLY A 409 11.31 -32.44 52.91
CA GLY A 409 10.91 -32.39 51.50
C GLY A 409 11.60 -31.26 50.75
N VAL A 410 11.91 -31.48 49.47
CA VAL A 410 12.44 -30.42 48.59
C VAL A 410 11.29 -29.93 47.70
N ALA A 411 11.20 -28.63 47.50
CA ALA A 411 10.08 -28.00 46.82
C ALA A 411 10.51 -26.70 46.14
N VAL A 412 10.48 -26.65 44.80
CA VAL A 412 10.96 -25.49 44.02
C VAL A 412 9.77 -24.65 43.51
N GLY A 413 9.95 -23.32 43.49
CA GLY A 413 8.96 -22.35 43.01
C GLY A 413 9.23 -21.92 41.56
N GLY A 414 8.17 -21.80 40.75
CA GLY A 414 8.28 -21.33 39.35
C GLY A 414 8.74 -19.87 39.19
N ARG A 415 9.14 -19.48 37.98
CA ARG A 415 9.59 -18.12 37.61
C ARG A 415 8.50 -17.06 37.84
N PRO A 416 8.82 -15.85 38.33
CA PRO A 416 7.90 -14.72 38.30
C PRO A 416 7.75 -14.18 36.86
N PRO A 417 6.58 -13.64 36.46
CA PRO A 417 6.35 -13.19 35.08
C PRO A 417 7.12 -11.93 34.67
N GLU A 418 7.61 -11.12 35.62
CA GLU A 418 8.05 -9.74 35.32
C GLU A 418 9.53 -9.44 35.57
N VAL A 419 10.34 -10.36 36.10
CA VAL A 419 11.78 -10.09 36.29
C VAL A 419 12.54 -11.41 36.15
N GLY A 420 13.58 -11.44 35.32
CA GLY A 420 14.43 -12.61 35.02
C GLY A 420 15.25 -13.11 36.21
N VAL A 421 14.56 -13.56 37.25
CA VAL A 421 15.08 -13.99 38.55
C VAL A 421 14.82 -15.49 38.69
N GLU A 422 15.88 -16.31 38.65
CA GLU A 422 15.79 -17.71 39.08
C GLU A 422 15.66 -17.73 40.61
N CYS A 423 14.45 -18.00 41.11
CA CYS A 423 14.18 -18.16 42.53
C CYS A 423 14.11 -19.65 42.90
N GLY A 424 15.20 -20.22 43.40
CA GLY A 424 15.10 -21.44 44.20
C GLY A 424 14.41 -21.11 45.52
N LEU A 425 13.25 -21.72 45.78
CA LEU A 425 12.65 -21.74 47.11
C LEU A 425 12.85 -23.14 47.73
N TRP A 426 12.93 -23.21 49.05
CA TRP A 426 12.97 -24.48 49.81
C TRP A 426 11.91 -24.44 50.90
N VAL A 427 11.25 -25.58 51.16
CA VAL A 427 10.14 -25.72 52.13
C VAL A 427 10.43 -26.91 53.05
N GLY A 428 10.89 -26.65 54.28
CA GLY A 428 11.11 -27.70 55.29
C GLY A 428 9.90 -27.93 56.21
N TYR A 429 9.69 -29.18 56.63
CA TYR A 429 8.69 -29.56 57.63
C TYR A 429 9.36 -30.09 58.90
N GLY A 430 9.14 -29.43 60.04
CA GLY A 430 9.50 -29.95 61.37
C GLY A 430 10.40 -29.06 62.22
N LEU A 431 9.94 -28.81 63.46
CA LEU A 431 10.63 -28.23 64.62
C LEU A 431 11.09 -26.76 64.53
N MET A 432 10.14 -25.83 64.63
CA MET A 432 10.39 -24.59 65.38
C MET A 432 10.18 -24.87 66.88
N ASN A 433 11.16 -25.47 67.53
CA ASN A 433 11.31 -25.34 68.98
C ASN A 433 12.76 -25.01 69.29
N GLY A 434 12.91 -24.00 70.15
CA GLY A 434 14.08 -23.15 70.20
C GLY A 434 15.36 -23.85 70.65
N SER A 435 16.43 -23.56 69.92
CA SER A 435 17.77 -23.43 70.48
C SER A 435 18.65 -22.77 69.42
N THR A 436 19.25 -21.65 69.80
CA THR A 436 20.30 -20.93 69.07
C THR A 436 21.42 -21.89 68.68
N GLY A 437 21.42 -22.31 67.41
CA GLY A 437 22.52 -23.01 66.76
C GLY A 437 22.80 -22.30 65.44
N ARG A 438 24.05 -21.90 65.23
CA ARG A 438 24.52 -21.23 64.01
C ARG A 438 24.19 -22.08 62.78
N TYR A 439 23.48 -21.47 61.83
CA TYR A 439 23.44 -21.88 60.42
C TYR A 439 24.58 -21.22 59.67
#